data_AF-A0A430RQN9-F1
#
_entry.id   AF-A0A430RQN9-F1
#
_cell.length_a   1.000
_cell.length_b   1.000
_cell.length_c   1.000
_cell.angle_alpha   90.00
_cell.angle_beta   90.00
_cell.angle_gamma   90.00
#
_symmetry.space_group_name_H-M   'P 1'
#
loop_
_entity.id
_entity.type
_entity.pdbx_description
1 polymer ?
#
loop_
_entity_poly.entity_id
_entity_poly.type
_entity_poly.pdbx_seq_one_letter_code
_entity_poly.pdbx_strand_id
1 'polypeptide(L)' 'MVFARKEYAEPLRFQGEWEGPADPEAVFESIGRNWLEVVLVPYRAVRWVIRARGKEEAYA' A
#
# COMPACT_ATOMS: atom_id res chain seq x y z
N MET A 1 -5.90 3.33 1.83
CA MET A 1 -4.69 3.64 1.04
C MET A 1 -4.68 2.79 -0.22
N VAL A 2 -4.18 3.35 -1.32
CA VAL A 2 -4.06 2.69 -2.63
C VAL A 2 -2.59 2.43 -2.93
N PHE A 3 -2.26 1.19 -3.26
CA PHE A 3 -0.98 0.82 -3.83
C PHE A 3 -1.18 0.26 -5.22
N ALA A 4 -0.33 0.63 -6.17
CA ALA A 4 -0.44 0.14 -7.54
C ALA A 4 0.92 0.04 -8.25
N ARG A 5 0.95 -0.73 -9.35
CA ARG A 5 2.10 -0.91 -10.24
C ARG A 5 1.65 -1.05 -11.70
N LYS A 6 2.54 -0.73 -12.64
CA LYS A 6 2.28 -0.88 -14.09
C LYS A 6 2.94 -2.10 -14.69
N GLU A 7 3.98 -2.63 -14.05
CA GLU A 7 4.69 -3.83 -14.49
C GLU A 7 4.97 -4.76 -13.31
N TYR A 8 4.99 -6.07 -13.54
CA TYR A 8 5.25 -7.05 -12.46
C TYR A 8 6.65 -6.95 -11.87
N ALA A 9 7.62 -6.45 -12.62
CA ALA A 9 8.98 -6.19 -12.15
C ALA A 9 9.06 -4.99 -11.19
N GLU A 10 8.07 -4.11 -11.20
CA GLU A 10 8.03 -2.94 -10.32
C GLU A 10 7.44 -3.29 -8.95
N PRO A 11 7.95 -2.68 -7.86
CA PRO A 11 7.31 -2.78 -6.55
C PRO A 11 5.98 -2.03 -6.56
N LEU A 12 5.03 -2.49 -5.74
CA LEU A 12 3.82 -1.74 -5.43
C LEU A 12 4.19 -0.41 -4.75
N ARG A 13 3.69 0.70 -5.29
CA ARG A 13 3.92 2.05 -4.75
C ARG A 13 2.62 2.68 -4.28
N PHE A 14 2.71 3.48 -3.23
CA PHE A 14 1.59 4.29 -2.76
C PHE A 14 1.19 5.31 -3.83
N GLN A 15 -0.11 5.33 -4.17
CA GLN A 15 -0.67 6.24 -5.18
C GLN A 15 -1.62 7.27 -4.59
N GLY A 16 -2.00 7.11 -3.32
CA GLY A 16 -2.93 8.01 -2.64
C GLY A 16 -3.95 7.28 -1.78
N GLU A 17 -5.05 7.98 -1.54
CA GLU A 17 -6.15 7.53 -0.69
C GLU A 17 -7.37 7.19 -1.53
N TRP A 18 -8.17 6.26 -1.02
CA TRP A 18 -9.43 5.87 -1.65
C TRP A 18 -10.53 6.00 -0.61
N GLU A 19 -11.51 6.83 -0.92
CA GLU A 19 -12.74 7.00 -0.16
C GLU A 19 -13.88 6.39 -0.96
N GLY A 20 -14.24 5.17 -0.61
CA GLY A 20 -15.25 4.42 -1.32
C GLY A 20 -15.35 2.97 -0.83
N PRO A 21 -16.31 2.20 -1.34
CA PRO A 21 -16.39 0.78 -1.06
C PRO A 21 -15.10 0.08 -1.50
N ALA A 22 -14.70 -0.96 -0.77
CA ALA A 22 -13.62 -1.85 -1.17
C ALA A 22 -14.12 -2.92 -2.17
N ASP A 23 -15.01 -2.50 -3.07
CA ASP A 23 -15.55 -3.33 -4.13
C ASP A 23 -14.59 -3.32 -5.33
N PRO A 24 -14.10 -4.47 -5.81
CA PRO A 24 -13.12 -4.52 -6.89
C PRO A 24 -13.56 -3.80 -8.16
N GLU A 25 -14.84 -3.88 -8.52
CA GLU A 25 -15.36 -3.32 -9.76
C GLU A 25 -15.46 -1.79 -9.67
N ALA A 26 -15.96 -1.26 -8.55
CA ALA A 26 -15.97 0.18 -8.27
C ALA A 26 -14.56 0.79 -8.24
N VAL A 27 -13.57 0.05 -7.71
CA VAL A 27 -12.17 0.49 -7.66
C VAL A 27 -11.53 0.44 -9.05
N PHE A 28 -11.85 -0.59 -9.83
CA PHE A 28 -11.36 -0.71 -11.20
C PHE A 28 -11.84 0.47 -12.05
N GLU A 29 -13.14 0.77 -12.01
CA GLU A 29 -13.76 1.83 -12.82
C GLU A 29 -13.25 3.23 -12.50
N SER A 30 -12.91 3.50 -11.24
CA SER A 30 -12.47 4.82 -10.78
C SER A 30 -10.98 5.07 -10.96
N ILE A 31 -10.15 4.17 -10.43
CA ILE A 31 -8.70 4.36 -10.34
C ILE A 31 -7.92 3.22 -10.99
N GLY A 32 -8.51 2.04 -11.20
CA GLY A 32 -7.80 0.84 -11.61
C GLY A 32 -7.46 0.72 -13.10
N ARG A 33 -8.17 1.41 -13.99
CA ARG A 33 -7.99 1.29 -15.46
C ARG A 33 -6.57 1.52 -15.99
N ASN A 34 -5.76 2.30 -15.27
CA ASN A 34 -4.41 2.67 -15.70
C ASN A 34 -3.30 1.84 -15.03
N TRP A 35 -3.66 0.81 -14.26
CA TRP A 35 -2.72 0.00 -13.49
C TRP A 35 -2.83 -1.46 -13.85
N LEU A 36 -1.69 -2.15 -13.82
CA LEU A 36 -1.64 -3.60 -13.95
C LEU A 36 -2.24 -4.28 -12.72
N GLU A 37 -1.98 -3.71 -11.55
CA GLU A 37 -2.46 -4.21 -10.26
C GLU A 37 -2.73 -3.06 -9.30
N VAL A 38 -3.85 -3.15 -8.58
CA VAL A 38 -4.25 -2.22 -7.53
C VAL A 38 -4.56 -3.00 -6.26
N VAL A 39 -4.00 -2.55 -5.14
CA VAL A 39 -4.21 -3.12 -3.81
C VAL A 39 -4.72 -2.02 -2.88
N LEU A 40 -5.89 -2.27 -2.29
CA LEU A 40 -6.44 -1.42 -1.24
C LEU A 40 -5.98 -1.91 0.14
N VAL A 41 -5.33 -1.03 0.88
CA VAL A 41 -4.91 -1.28 2.27
C VAL A 41 -5.76 -0.40 3.20
N PRO A 42 -6.62 -0.99 4.05
CA PRO A 42 -7.36 -0.25 5.06
C PRO A 42 -6.43 0.38 6.10
N TYR A 43 -6.70 1.61 6.52
CA TYR A 43 -5.90 2.31 7.54
C TYR A 43 -5.75 1.51 8.83
N ARG A 44 -6.83 0.87 9.28
CA ARG A 44 -6.84 0.02 10.49
C ARG A 44 -5.92 -1.21 10.42
N ALA A 45 -5.50 -1.60 9.23
CA ALA A 45 -4.58 -2.73 9.02
C ALA A 45 -3.10 -2.30 9.05
N VAL A 46 -2.82 -0.99 9.03
CA VAL A 46 -1.46 -0.45 9.03
C VAL A 46 -0.85 -0.58 10.42
N ARG A 47 0.36 -1.15 10.48
CA ARG A 47 1.16 -1.18 11.70
C ARG A 47 2.48 -0.47 11.43
N TRP A 48 2.76 0.54 12.24
CA TRP A 48 4.02 1.26 12.19
C TRP A 48 5.07 0.51 13.02
N VAL A 49 6.17 0.15 12.39
CA VAL A 49 7.35 -0.37 13.09
C VAL A 49 8.30 0.79 13.30
N ILE A 50 8.36 1.30 14.53
CA ILE A 50 9.29 2.35 14.91
C ILE A 50 10.52 1.66 15.51
N ARG A 51 11.67 1.72 14.83
CA ARG A 51 12.93 1.28 15.42
C ARG A 51 13.31 2.28 16.51
N ALA A 52 13.37 1.83 17.76
CA ALA A 52 13.93 2.64 18.84
C ALA A 52 15.39 2.95 18.51
N ARG A 53 15.73 4.24 18.36
CA ARG A 53 17.10 4.69 18.17
C ARG A 53 17.85 4.46 19.49
N GLY A 54 18.62 3.37 19.61
CA GLY A 54 19.43 3.09 20.81
C GLY A 54 19.50 1.65 21.34
N LYS A 55 19.08 0.62 20.59
CA LYS A 55 19.31 -0.80 20.98
C LYS A 55 20.21 -1.55 19.99
N GLU A 56 21.33 -0.95 19.63
CA GLU A 56 22.41 -1.59 18.85
C GLU A 56 23.70 -1.71 19.69
N GLU A 57 23.57 -1.91 21.01
CA GLU A 57 24.67 -2.30 21.89
C GLU A 57 24.22 -3.47 22.79
N ALA A 58 24.11 -4.67 22.23
CA ALA A 58 23.93 -5.89 23.06
C ALA A 58 24.37 -7.20 22.39
N TYR A 59 25.10 -7.16 21.28
CA TYR A 59 25.76 -8.33 20.72
C TYR A 59 27.14 -7.93 20.19
N ALA A 60 28.05 -7.68 21.12
CA ALA A 60 29.49 -7.80 20.92
C ALA A 60 29.94 -9.15 21.47
#